data_AF-A0A518B2R4-F1
#
_entry.id   AF-A0A518B2R4-F1
#
_cell.length_a   1.000
_cell.length_b   1.000
_cell.length_c   1.000
_cell.angle_alpha   90.00
_cell.angle_beta   90.00
_cell.angle_gamma   90.00
#
_symmetry.space_group_name_H-M   'P 1'
#
loop_
_entity.id
_entity.type
_entity.pdbx_description
1 polymer ?
#
loop_
_entity_poly.entity_id
_entity_poly.type
_entity_poly.pdbx_seq_one_letter_code
_entity_poly.pdbx_strand_id
1 'polypeptide(L)'
;MDKTPWFPFYADDFLVGTMDMSDAEVGIYIRLLALEWAKGPLTEHQTHQCGRKRALIRTVIDLKFDSYVDDVGQKRYINLRLENERKLMEQKRKRKAEAGTKGARSRWQPHDSANGNTTTTTTTRDIEEESSSNSLDQTSGLTDSDSDQSKSSKFKYSKAFSEWWEHYPRKVSKKAAHEAYKRAGARLRSEHDWTSKQTIDFLLSRVKAFAASPMASRGDRQFIPHPATWLNGGRYDDDESEWDLANQEGSSPKPFDLKAEMAKAFGEDGADDQ
;
A
#
# COMPACT_ATOMS: atom_id res chain seq x y z
N MET A 1 -19.57 6.52 -13.66
CA MET A 1 -18.45 5.90 -12.94
C MET A 1 -19.04 4.98 -11.90
N ASP A 2 -18.69 3.71 -11.95
CA ASP A 2 -19.31 2.71 -11.07
C ASP A 2 -18.81 2.86 -9.63
N LYS A 3 -19.61 2.37 -8.68
CA LYS A 3 -19.23 2.34 -7.27
C LYS A 3 -18.27 1.18 -7.03
N THR A 4 -17.23 1.39 -6.22
CA THR A 4 -16.32 0.33 -5.79
C THR A 4 -17.11 -0.75 -5.05
N PRO A 5 -17.04 -2.05 -5.40
CA PRO A 5 -17.87 -3.09 -4.80
C PRO A 5 -17.43 -3.50 -3.38
N TRP A 6 -16.35 -2.93 -2.85
CA TRP A 6 -15.77 -3.22 -1.55
C TRP A 6 -15.50 -1.91 -0.77
N PHE A 7 -15.46 -2.01 0.56
CA PHE A 7 -15.03 -0.94 1.48
C PHE A 7 -13.90 -1.41 2.39
N PRO A 8 -13.05 -0.51 2.94
CA PRO A 8 -12.03 -0.88 3.90
C PRO A 8 -12.67 -1.38 5.21
N PHE A 9 -12.39 -2.63 5.56
CA PHE A 9 -12.78 -3.22 6.85
C PHE A 9 -11.56 -3.32 7.75
N TYR A 10 -11.66 -2.79 8.97
CA TYR A 10 -10.58 -2.72 9.94
C TYR A 10 -10.97 -3.61 11.12
N ALA A 11 -10.32 -4.78 11.26
CA ALA A 11 -10.77 -5.82 12.17
C ALA A 11 -10.73 -5.38 13.65
N ASP A 12 -9.63 -4.77 14.08
CA ASP A 12 -9.42 -4.36 15.47
C ASP A 12 -10.41 -3.25 15.87
N ASP A 13 -10.53 -2.21 15.04
CA ASP A 13 -11.49 -1.12 15.21
C ASP A 13 -12.95 -1.58 15.19
N PHE A 14 -13.27 -2.61 14.38
CA PHE A 14 -14.60 -3.20 14.38
C PHE A 14 -14.85 -3.98 15.67
N LEU A 15 -13.91 -4.84 16.07
CA LEU A 15 -14.01 -5.65 17.28
C LEU A 15 -14.16 -4.76 18.52
N VAL A 16 -13.22 -3.82 18.75
CA VAL A 16 -13.27 -2.84 19.84
C VAL A 16 -14.55 -1.99 19.74
N GLY A 17 -14.92 -1.56 18.53
CA GLY A 17 -16.13 -0.78 18.28
C GLY A 17 -17.45 -1.53 18.46
N THR A 18 -17.43 -2.85 18.71
CA THR A 18 -18.61 -3.71 18.87
C THR A 18 -18.63 -4.57 20.14
N MET A 19 -17.64 -4.45 21.05
CA MET A 19 -17.55 -5.31 22.24
C MET A 19 -18.81 -5.30 23.13
N ASP A 20 -19.45 -4.13 23.28
CA ASP A 20 -20.67 -3.96 24.09
C ASP A 20 -21.97 -4.30 23.34
N MET A 21 -21.89 -4.87 22.12
CA MET A 21 -23.04 -5.19 21.27
C MET A 21 -23.28 -6.69 21.21
N SER A 22 -24.55 -7.12 21.26
CA SER A 22 -24.90 -8.54 21.05
C SER A 22 -24.65 -8.98 19.60
N ASP A 23 -24.40 -10.28 19.38
CA ASP A 23 -24.22 -10.87 18.03
C ASP A 23 -25.31 -10.44 17.02
N ALA A 24 -26.54 -10.30 17.50
CA ALA A 24 -27.68 -9.87 16.70
C ALA A 24 -27.58 -8.39 16.28
N GLU A 25 -27.03 -7.53 17.13
CA GLU A 25 -26.76 -6.11 16.83
C GLU A 25 -25.55 -5.96 15.92
N VAL A 26 -24.47 -6.72 16.17
CA VAL A 26 -23.30 -6.80 15.28
C VAL A 26 -23.72 -7.27 13.87
N GLY A 27 -24.57 -8.30 13.80
CA GLY A 27 -25.14 -8.82 12.55
C GLY A 27 -26.06 -7.83 11.83
N ILE A 28 -26.74 -6.93 12.54
CA ILE A 28 -27.49 -5.80 11.93
C ILE A 28 -26.52 -4.69 11.48
N TYR A 29 -25.51 -4.36 12.29
CA TYR A 29 -24.55 -3.29 12.03
C TYR A 29 -23.78 -3.53 10.73
N ILE A 30 -23.17 -4.71 10.56
CA ILE A 30 -22.41 -5.03 9.34
C ILE A 30 -23.29 -5.04 8.08
N ARG A 31 -24.58 -5.40 8.21
CA ARG A 31 -25.56 -5.30 7.11
C ARG A 31 -25.90 -3.86 6.76
N LEU A 32 -26.07 -2.98 7.76
CA LEU A 32 -26.30 -1.55 7.54
C LEU A 32 -25.08 -0.90 6.86
N LEU A 33 -23.86 -1.20 7.29
CA LEU A 33 -22.62 -0.73 6.64
C LEU A 33 -22.55 -1.19 5.16
N ALA A 34 -22.78 -2.47 4.89
CA ALA A 34 -22.79 -3.00 3.51
C ALA A 34 -23.90 -2.37 2.64
N LEU A 35 -25.08 -2.12 3.21
CA LEU A 35 -26.20 -1.50 2.51
C LEU A 35 -25.92 -0.03 2.20
N GLU A 36 -25.37 0.72 3.16
CA GLU A 36 -24.96 2.12 2.98
C GLU A 36 -23.80 2.22 1.99
N TRP A 37 -22.88 1.24 1.96
CA TRP A 37 -21.84 1.20 0.95
C TRP A 37 -22.41 1.10 -0.47
N ALA A 38 -23.30 0.15 -0.71
CA ALA A 38 -23.93 -0.06 -2.01
C ALA A 38 -24.85 1.11 -2.42
N LYS A 39 -25.73 1.58 -1.52
CA LYS A 39 -26.79 2.53 -1.85
C LYS A 39 -26.37 3.99 -1.64
N GLY A 40 -25.49 4.28 -0.68
CA GLY A 40 -25.25 5.62 -0.13
C GLY A 40 -26.07 5.85 1.16
N PRO A 41 -26.17 7.10 1.64
CA PRO A 41 -26.94 7.47 2.84
C PRO A 41 -28.32 6.83 2.90
N LEU A 42 -28.60 6.07 3.97
CA LEU A 42 -29.80 5.22 4.06
C LEU A 42 -31.05 6.02 4.40
N THR A 43 -32.17 5.71 3.76
CA THR A 43 -33.49 6.14 4.24
C THR A 43 -34.04 5.17 5.29
N GLU A 44 -35.02 5.60 6.10
CA GLU A 44 -35.67 4.75 7.10
C GLU A 44 -36.31 3.49 6.48
N HIS A 45 -36.83 3.55 5.25
CA HIS A 45 -37.31 2.35 4.55
C HIS A 45 -36.17 1.37 4.21
N GLN A 46 -34.96 1.88 3.95
CA GLN A 46 -33.80 1.04 3.61
C GLN A 46 -33.18 0.38 4.84
N THR A 47 -33.09 1.05 5.99
CA THR A 47 -32.52 0.44 7.21
C THR A 47 -33.32 -0.79 7.66
N HIS A 48 -34.64 -0.75 7.51
CA HIS A 48 -35.55 -1.87 7.73
C HIS A 48 -35.32 -3.10 6.82
N GLN A 49 -34.49 -3.01 5.78
CA GLN A 49 -34.14 -4.13 4.91
C GLN A 49 -33.07 -5.06 5.54
N CYS A 50 -32.35 -4.62 6.57
CA CYS A 50 -31.28 -5.40 7.20
C CYS A 50 -31.78 -6.54 8.13
N GLY A 51 -33.03 -6.50 8.58
CA GLY A 51 -33.62 -7.54 9.42
C GLY A 51 -35.06 -7.29 9.85
N ARG A 52 -35.68 -8.27 10.51
CA ARG A 52 -37.11 -8.21 10.92
C ARG A 52 -37.34 -7.54 12.29
N LYS A 53 -36.32 -7.49 13.17
CA LYS A 53 -36.41 -6.90 14.52
C LYS A 53 -36.23 -5.37 14.44
N ARG A 54 -37.32 -4.62 14.21
CA ARG A 54 -37.28 -3.14 14.06
C ARG A 54 -36.63 -2.41 15.25
N ALA A 55 -36.96 -2.80 16.48
CA ALA A 55 -36.36 -2.21 17.68
C ALA A 55 -34.83 -2.36 17.71
N LEU A 56 -34.32 -3.54 17.35
CA LEU A 56 -32.87 -3.81 17.29
C LEU A 56 -32.17 -2.96 16.22
N ILE A 57 -32.82 -2.79 15.05
CA ILE A 57 -32.33 -1.90 13.99
C ILE A 57 -32.29 -0.45 14.49
N ARG A 58 -33.29 -0.02 15.27
CA ARG A 58 -33.31 1.32 15.86
C ARG A 58 -32.17 1.51 16.87
N THR A 59 -31.93 0.57 17.78
CA THR A 59 -30.79 0.60 18.71
C THR A 59 -29.46 0.72 17.98
N VAL A 60 -29.22 -0.09 16.95
CA VAL A 60 -27.95 -0.04 16.18
C VAL A 60 -27.81 1.28 15.40
N ILE A 61 -28.90 1.86 14.89
CA ILE A 61 -28.88 3.19 14.29
C ILE A 61 -28.47 4.24 15.33
N ASP A 62 -29.18 4.33 16.45
CA ASP A 62 -28.95 5.38 17.45
C ASP A 62 -27.58 5.26 18.14
N LEU A 63 -26.93 4.08 18.10
CA LEU A 63 -25.58 3.85 18.62
C LEU A 63 -24.44 4.04 17.60
N LYS A 64 -24.68 3.89 16.29
CA LYS A 64 -23.60 3.79 15.27
C LYS A 64 -23.83 4.60 13.98
N PHE A 65 -24.93 5.33 13.85
CA PHE A 65 -25.27 6.14 12.68
C PHE A 65 -25.72 7.54 13.07
N ASP A 66 -25.03 8.55 12.53
CA ASP A 66 -25.52 9.92 12.53
C ASP A 66 -26.73 10.05 11.60
N SER A 67 -27.53 11.10 11.79
CA SER A 67 -28.68 11.37 10.92
C SER A 67 -28.84 12.84 10.58
N TYR A 68 -29.21 13.10 9.33
CA TYR A 68 -29.41 14.44 8.77
C TYR A 68 -30.67 14.47 7.89
N VAL A 69 -31.06 15.65 7.42
CA VAL A 69 -32.15 15.84 6.46
C VAL A 69 -31.54 16.25 5.12
N ASP A 70 -31.89 15.56 4.03
CA ASP A 70 -31.40 15.90 2.69
C ASP A 70 -32.21 17.03 2.03
N ASP A 71 -31.75 17.47 0.85
CA ASP A 71 -32.34 18.59 0.10
C ASP A 71 -33.81 18.36 -0.33
N VAL A 72 -34.32 17.12 -0.18
CA VAL A 72 -35.70 16.70 -0.47
C VAL A 72 -36.53 16.58 0.82
N GLY A 73 -35.98 17.00 1.96
CA GLY A 73 -36.62 16.91 3.27
C GLY A 73 -36.62 15.49 3.86
N GLN A 74 -35.89 14.53 3.27
CA GLN A 74 -35.90 13.15 3.76
C GLN A 74 -34.83 12.92 4.82
N LYS A 75 -35.21 12.23 5.91
CA LYS A 75 -34.25 11.81 6.94
C LYS A 75 -33.34 10.71 6.42
N ARG A 76 -32.03 10.96 6.51
CA ARG A 76 -30.94 10.06 6.12
C ARG A 76 -30.14 9.61 7.33
N TYR A 77 -29.55 8.42 7.20
CA TYR A 77 -28.64 7.81 8.17
C TYR A 77 -27.30 7.49 7.53
N ILE A 78 -26.20 7.82 8.21
CA ILE A 78 -24.82 7.57 7.77
C ILE A 78 -23.92 7.14 8.92
N ASN A 79 -23.03 6.19 8.68
CA ASN A 79 -21.89 5.94 9.53
C ASN A 79 -20.76 6.89 9.11
N LEU A 80 -20.44 7.88 9.95
CA LEU A 80 -19.48 8.94 9.61
C LEU A 80 -18.09 8.41 9.23
N ARG A 81 -17.64 7.31 9.85
CA ARG A 81 -16.39 6.62 9.49
C ARG A 81 -16.43 6.06 8.06
N LEU A 82 -17.51 5.34 7.71
CA LEU A 82 -17.67 4.75 6.37
C LEU A 82 -17.74 5.83 5.28
N GLU A 83 -18.42 6.94 5.54
CA GLU A 83 -18.48 8.10 4.63
C GLU A 83 -17.13 8.81 4.48
N ASN A 84 -16.33 8.90 5.54
CA ASN A 84 -14.97 9.43 5.45
C ASN A 84 -14.04 8.53 4.60
N GLU A 85 -14.15 7.20 4.72
CA GLU A 85 -13.46 6.28 3.79
C GLU A 85 -13.98 6.38 2.36
N ARG A 86 -15.29 6.55 2.16
CA ARG A 86 -15.92 6.78 0.85
C ARG A 86 -15.31 8.00 0.15
N LYS A 87 -15.24 9.14 0.85
CA LYS A 87 -14.59 10.39 0.40
C LYS A 87 -13.10 10.19 0.11
N LEU A 88 -12.37 9.52 1.00
CA LEU A 88 -10.93 9.29 0.84
C LEU A 88 -10.64 8.39 -0.36
N MET A 89 -11.47 7.38 -0.62
CA MET A 89 -11.36 6.52 -1.81
C MET A 89 -11.74 7.25 -3.10
N GLU A 90 -12.77 8.10 -3.09
CA GLU A 90 -13.11 8.99 -4.22
C GLU A 90 -11.94 9.92 -4.57
N GLN A 91 -11.33 10.58 -3.57
CA GLN A 91 -10.14 11.43 -3.78
C GLN A 91 -8.96 10.63 -4.35
N LYS A 92 -8.68 9.44 -3.79
CA LYS A 92 -7.65 8.51 -4.30
C LYS A 92 -7.94 8.09 -5.76
N ARG A 93 -9.21 7.85 -6.12
CA ARG A 93 -9.67 7.53 -7.48
C ARG A 93 -9.50 8.71 -8.43
N LYS A 94 -10.01 9.90 -8.08
CA LYS A 94 -9.90 11.13 -8.86
C LYS A 94 -8.45 11.47 -9.16
N ARG A 95 -7.57 11.49 -8.16
CA ARG A 95 -6.13 11.74 -8.32
C ARG A 95 -5.44 10.71 -9.24
N LYS A 96 -5.83 9.43 -9.16
CA LYS A 96 -5.33 8.39 -10.09
C LYS A 96 -5.82 8.62 -11.53
N ALA A 97 -7.09 8.99 -11.71
CA ALA A 97 -7.65 9.30 -13.02
C ALA A 97 -7.00 10.54 -13.64
N GLU A 98 -6.82 11.63 -12.87
CA GLU A 98 -6.14 12.85 -13.30
C GLU A 98 -4.67 12.58 -13.68
N ALA A 99 -3.94 11.80 -12.88
CA ALA A 99 -2.57 11.39 -13.20
C ALA A 99 -2.51 10.51 -14.46
N GLY A 100 -3.47 9.59 -14.64
CA GLY A 100 -3.61 8.76 -15.83
C GLY A 100 -3.90 9.58 -17.08
N THR A 101 -4.88 10.48 -17.02
CA THR A 101 -5.23 11.41 -18.11
C THR A 101 -4.08 12.37 -18.44
N LYS A 102 -3.34 12.88 -17.44
CA LYS A 102 -2.15 13.70 -17.67
C LYS A 102 -1.04 12.90 -18.35
N GLY A 103 -0.75 11.69 -17.87
CA GLY A 103 0.24 10.79 -18.48
C GLY A 103 -0.12 10.38 -19.90
N ALA A 104 -1.41 10.09 -20.17
CA ALA A 104 -1.91 9.83 -21.51
C ALA A 104 -1.80 11.07 -22.40
N ARG A 105 -2.22 12.25 -21.94
CA ARG A 105 -2.14 13.50 -22.71
C ARG A 105 -0.69 13.87 -23.05
N SER A 106 0.26 13.64 -22.15
CA SER A 106 1.70 13.81 -22.44
C SER A 106 2.27 12.76 -23.39
N ARG A 107 1.62 11.59 -23.56
CA ARG A 107 2.00 10.58 -24.56
C ARG A 107 1.35 10.81 -25.93
N TRP A 108 0.19 11.47 -25.97
CA TRP A 108 -0.59 11.75 -27.19
C TRP A 108 -0.51 13.21 -27.66
N GLN A 109 0.37 14.03 -27.08
CA GLN A 109 0.69 15.35 -27.64
C GLN A 109 1.42 15.16 -28.98
N PRO A 110 0.99 15.83 -30.07
CA PRO A 110 1.69 15.76 -31.34
C PRO A 110 3.05 16.43 -31.20
N HIS A 111 4.11 15.64 -31.39
CA HIS A 111 5.46 16.13 -31.59
C HIS A 111 5.73 16.15 -33.11
N ASP A 112 6.50 17.12 -33.62
CA ASP A 112 6.85 17.24 -35.06
C ASP A 112 7.83 16.16 -35.56
N SER A 113 7.67 14.93 -35.09
CA SER A 113 8.43 13.75 -35.48
C SER A 113 7.57 12.51 -35.23
N ALA A 114 6.54 12.33 -36.08
CA ALA A 114 5.62 11.21 -36.03
C ALA A 114 6.32 9.90 -36.46
N ASN A 115 7.01 9.23 -35.54
CA ASN A 115 7.53 7.89 -35.76
C ASN A 115 6.48 6.85 -35.32
N GLY A 116 5.58 6.49 -36.25
CA GLY A 116 4.41 5.67 -35.96
C GLY A 116 4.74 4.19 -35.75
N ASN A 117 4.68 3.72 -34.50
CA ASN A 117 4.56 2.29 -34.18
C ASN A 117 3.38 2.04 -33.24
N THR A 118 2.19 1.88 -33.82
CA THR A 118 0.96 1.52 -33.11
C THR A 118 0.74 0.02 -33.21
N THR A 119 1.27 -0.75 -32.27
CA THR A 119 0.98 -2.19 -32.15
C THR A 119 -0.41 -2.40 -31.53
N THR A 120 -1.45 -2.24 -32.34
CA THR A 120 -2.82 -2.63 -32.00
C THR A 120 -3.09 -4.06 -32.46
N THR A 121 -2.90 -5.03 -31.57
CA THR A 121 -3.25 -6.43 -31.83
C THR A 121 -4.46 -6.81 -30.99
N THR A 122 -5.66 -6.59 -31.55
CA THR A 122 -6.90 -7.15 -31.01
C THR A 122 -7.07 -8.58 -31.53
N THR A 123 -6.93 -9.57 -30.67
CA THR A 123 -7.32 -10.97 -30.95
C THR A 123 -7.83 -11.60 -29.66
N THR A 124 -8.77 -12.54 -29.77
CA THR A 124 -9.45 -13.21 -28.64
C THR A 124 -9.09 -14.70 -28.60
N ARG A 125 -9.33 -15.31 -27.42
CA ARG A 125 -9.17 -16.74 -27.04
C ARG A 125 -7.81 -17.18 -26.48
N ASP A 126 -7.82 -17.39 -25.16
CA ASP A 126 -7.61 -18.65 -24.43
C ASP A 126 -6.32 -19.50 -24.57
N ILE A 127 -5.93 -20.09 -23.42
CA ILE A 127 -4.98 -21.21 -23.18
C ILE A 127 -3.48 -20.86 -22.95
N GLU A 128 -3.16 -20.83 -21.64
CA GLU A 128 -2.01 -21.41 -20.91
C GLU A 128 -0.51 -21.04 -21.13
N GLU A 129 0.11 -20.83 -19.95
CA GLU A 129 1.48 -21.13 -19.49
C GLU A 129 2.77 -20.36 -19.91
N GLU A 130 3.66 -20.38 -18.91
CA GLU A 130 5.12 -20.25 -18.88
C GLU A 130 5.87 -19.01 -19.45
N SER A 131 6.41 -18.26 -18.48
CA SER A 131 7.83 -17.87 -18.38
C SER A 131 8.47 -16.79 -19.27
N SER A 132 9.08 -15.85 -18.52
CA SER A 132 10.47 -15.39 -18.67
C SER A 132 10.86 -14.33 -19.72
N SER A 133 11.17 -13.16 -19.14
CA SER A 133 12.28 -12.25 -19.49
C SER A 133 12.03 -11.07 -20.45
N ASN A 134 12.55 -9.90 -20.04
CA ASN A 134 13.42 -8.96 -20.77
C ASN A 134 13.17 -8.69 -22.29
N SER A 135 13.21 -7.45 -22.81
CA SER A 135 13.76 -6.19 -22.27
C SER A 135 13.34 -4.95 -23.10
N LEU A 136 13.45 -3.76 -22.49
CA LEU A 136 13.72 -2.41 -23.05
C LEU A 136 13.38 -2.06 -24.52
N ASP A 137 12.62 -0.97 -24.70
CA ASP A 137 13.21 0.35 -25.07
C ASP A 137 12.30 1.51 -24.57
N GLN A 138 12.80 2.69 -24.15
CA GLN A 138 13.15 3.93 -24.91
C GLN A 138 11.96 4.51 -25.72
N THR A 139 11.74 5.83 -25.77
CA THR A 139 12.70 6.95 -25.83
C THR A 139 12.46 8.12 -24.84
N SER A 140 13.41 9.06 -24.82
CA SER A 140 13.25 10.50 -24.48
C SER A 140 12.65 11.29 -25.67
N GLY A 141 12.35 12.59 -25.64
CA GLY A 141 12.48 13.68 -24.65
C GLY A 141 12.09 15.02 -25.32
N LEU A 142 12.30 16.22 -24.76
CA LEU A 142 12.87 16.60 -23.46
C LEU A 142 11.83 17.35 -22.59
N THR A 143 11.77 18.67 -22.29
CA THR A 143 12.64 19.87 -22.42
C THR A 143 12.31 20.86 -21.27
N ASP A 144 13.33 21.46 -20.68
CA ASP A 144 13.31 22.75 -19.95
C ASP A 144 14.71 23.38 -20.12
N SER A 145 14.84 24.70 -19.99
CA SER A 145 16.05 25.45 -20.36
C SER A 145 16.57 26.35 -19.26
N ASP A 146 17.74 26.01 -18.71
CA ASP A 146 18.86 26.96 -18.71
C ASP A 146 20.20 26.21 -18.76
N SER A 147 21.30 26.91 -19.07
CA SER A 147 22.56 26.31 -19.51
C SER A 147 23.70 26.37 -18.49
N ASP A 148 24.42 25.25 -18.35
CA ASP A 148 25.89 25.27 -18.38
C ASP A 148 26.43 23.98 -19.04
N GLN A 149 27.66 24.03 -19.60
CA GLN A 149 28.30 22.93 -20.31
C GLN A 149 29.46 22.33 -19.47
N SER A 150 29.93 21.09 -19.64
CA SER A 150 29.82 20.18 -20.78
C SER A 150 29.95 18.69 -20.39
N LYS A 151 29.68 17.78 -21.35
CA LYS A 151 30.16 16.37 -21.41
C LYS A 151 29.73 15.40 -20.28
N SER A 152 28.51 14.86 -20.35
CA SER A 152 28.22 13.49 -19.84
C SER A 152 27.03 12.79 -20.54
N SER A 153 26.90 12.95 -21.86
CA SER A 153 25.85 12.33 -22.69
C SER A 153 26.01 10.80 -22.84
N LYS A 154 25.68 10.03 -21.79
CA LYS A 154 25.45 8.56 -21.89
C LYS A 154 24.69 7.87 -20.76
N PHE A 155 24.42 8.52 -19.61
CA PHE A 155 23.82 7.84 -18.45
C PHE A 155 22.37 8.28 -18.14
N LYS A 156 21.48 7.28 -18.05
CA LYS A 156 20.05 7.41 -17.70
C LYS A 156 19.77 7.83 -16.25
N TYR A 157 20.81 7.89 -15.43
CA TYR A 157 20.78 8.17 -14.00
C TYR A 157 22.03 8.97 -13.62
N SER A 158 21.99 9.76 -12.54
CA SER A 158 23.18 10.45 -12.04
C SER A 158 24.24 9.44 -11.53
N LYS A 159 25.52 9.85 -11.54
CA LYS A 159 26.61 9.05 -10.95
C LYS A 159 26.32 8.75 -9.47
N ALA A 160 25.93 9.76 -8.71
CA ALA A 160 25.60 9.64 -7.28
C ALA A 160 24.49 8.61 -6.99
N PHE A 161 23.38 8.63 -7.75
CA PHE A 161 22.34 7.60 -7.57
C PHE A 161 22.81 6.22 -8.04
N SER A 162 23.66 6.15 -9.07
CA SER A 162 24.19 4.87 -9.55
C SER A 162 25.12 4.23 -8.51
N GLU A 163 25.97 5.02 -7.87
CA GLU A 163 26.86 4.59 -6.77
C GLU A 163 26.04 4.18 -5.53
N TRP A 164 25.07 5.00 -5.11
CA TRP A 164 24.13 4.68 -4.04
C TRP A 164 23.36 3.36 -4.32
N TRP A 165 22.93 3.16 -5.56
CA TRP A 165 22.18 1.98 -5.97
C TRP A 165 23.00 0.70 -5.90
N GLU A 166 24.30 0.74 -6.22
CA GLU A 166 25.10 -0.48 -6.18
C GLU A 166 25.32 -1.01 -4.76
N HIS A 167 25.27 -0.15 -3.74
CA HIS A 167 25.30 -0.55 -2.34
C HIS A 167 23.95 -1.04 -1.79
N TYR A 168 22.81 -0.74 -2.42
CA TYR A 168 21.51 -1.13 -1.85
C TYR A 168 21.25 -2.65 -2.00
N PRO A 169 21.01 -3.40 -0.90
CA PRO A 169 20.99 -4.87 -0.94
C PRO A 169 19.79 -5.45 -1.73
N ARG A 170 18.62 -4.82 -1.70
CA ARG A 170 17.42 -5.26 -2.46
C ARG A 170 17.20 -4.42 -3.72
N LYS A 171 17.95 -4.74 -4.79
CA LYS A 171 17.91 -4.04 -6.09
C LYS A 171 16.59 -4.25 -6.88
N VAL A 172 15.50 -3.62 -6.44
CA VAL A 172 14.17 -3.65 -7.09
C VAL A 172 13.66 -2.24 -7.47
N SER A 173 12.91 -2.14 -8.58
CA SER A 173 12.21 -0.92 -9.01
C SER A 173 13.09 0.34 -9.16
N LYS A 174 14.25 0.22 -9.83
CA LYS A 174 15.28 1.28 -9.95
C LYS A 174 14.75 2.69 -10.34
N LYS A 175 13.72 2.77 -11.21
CA LYS A 175 13.07 4.05 -11.54
C LYS A 175 12.36 4.69 -10.34
N ALA A 176 11.62 3.92 -9.55
CA ALA A 176 10.94 4.43 -8.34
C ALA A 176 11.95 4.83 -7.26
N ALA A 177 13.05 4.08 -7.12
CA ALA A 177 14.16 4.43 -6.24
C ALA A 177 14.84 5.74 -6.63
N HIS A 178 15.08 5.99 -7.92
CA HIS A 178 15.64 7.27 -8.40
C HIS A 178 14.74 8.47 -8.06
N GLU A 179 13.43 8.33 -8.27
CA GLU A 179 12.49 9.40 -7.92
C GLU A 179 12.38 9.60 -6.40
N ALA A 180 12.54 8.54 -5.60
CA ALA A 180 12.63 8.65 -4.14
C ALA A 180 13.94 9.31 -3.69
N TYR A 181 15.07 8.97 -4.32
CA TYR A 181 16.41 9.52 -3.99
C TYR A 181 16.47 11.02 -4.22
N LYS A 182 15.92 11.52 -5.34
CA LYS A 182 15.77 12.96 -5.59
C LYS A 182 14.92 13.66 -4.53
N ARG A 183 13.85 13.01 -4.04
CA ARG A 183 12.95 13.58 -3.02
C ARG A 183 13.55 13.55 -1.61
N ALA A 184 14.20 12.45 -1.21
CA ALA A 184 14.97 12.39 0.03
C ALA A 184 16.10 13.44 0.04
N GLY A 185 16.84 13.55 -1.08
CA GLY A 185 17.87 14.57 -1.21
C GLY A 185 17.35 16.01 -1.23
N ALA A 186 16.15 16.27 -1.75
CA ALA A 186 15.53 17.58 -1.63
C ALA A 186 15.12 17.89 -0.17
N ARG A 187 14.54 16.91 0.52
CA ARG A 187 14.08 17.01 1.92
C ARG A 187 15.24 17.36 2.87
N LEU A 188 16.32 16.59 2.83
CA LEU A 188 17.53 16.81 3.63
C LEU A 188 18.17 18.19 3.44
N ARG A 189 18.08 18.78 2.24
CA ARG A 189 18.58 20.15 2.00
C ARG A 189 17.68 21.22 2.58
N SER A 190 16.36 21.02 2.59
CA SER A 190 15.42 21.92 3.30
C SER A 190 15.48 21.77 4.83
N GLU A 191 15.95 20.64 5.35
CA GLU A 191 16.01 20.35 6.80
C GLU A 191 17.34 20.76 7.45
N HIS A 192 18.46 20.71 6.72
CA HIS A 192 19.81 20.89 7.30
C HIS A 192 20.72 21.92 6.60
N ASP A 193 20.20 22.71 5.65
CA ASP A 193 20.97 23.69 4.84
C ASP A 193 22.21 23.07 4.15
N TRP A 194 22.10 21.79 3.76
CA TRP A 194 23.21 21.05 3.18
C TRP A 194 23.44 21.36 1.71
N THR A 195 24.71 21.42 1.31
CA THR A 195 25.08 21.38 -0.11
C THR A 195 24.69 20.04 -0.73
N SER A 196 24.44 20.03 -2.05
CA SER A 196 24.17 18.80 -2.80
C SER A 196 25.23 17.70 -2.58
N LYS A 197 26.49 18.07 -2.33
CA LYS A 197 27.56 17.11 -2.00
C LYS A 197 27.32 16.45 -0.64
N GLN A 198 27.14 17.23 0.43
CA GLN A 198 26.88 16.70 1.78
C GLN A 198 25.67 15.76 1.78
N THR A 199 24.60 16.09 1.05
CA THR A 199 23.43 15.23 0.92
C THR A 199 23.74 13.89 0.22
N ILE A 200 24.57 13.91 -0.82
CA ILE A 200 24.99 12.71 -1.55
C ILE A 200 25.88 11.84 -0.66
N ASP A 201 26.88 12.43 -0.01
CA ASP A 201 27.85 11.75 0.85
C ASP A 201 27.14 11.09 2.05
N PHE A 202 26.16 11.78 2.66
CA PHE A 202 25.33 11.24 3.75
C PHE A 202 24.41 10.10 3.29
N LEU A 203 23.65 10.27 2.20
CA LEU A 203 22.79 9.19 1.69
C LEU A 203 23.63 7.95 1.27
N LEU A 204 24.88 8.17 0.84
CA LEU A 204 25.84 7.12 0.49
C LEU A 204 26.47 6.43 1.71
N SER A 205 26.79 7.15 2.80
CA SER A 205 27.28 6.52 4.02
C SER A 205 26.20 5.68 4.68
N ARG A 206 24.96 6.19 4.75
CA ARG A 206 23.84 5.52 5.43
C ARG A 206 23.35 4.28 4.68
N VAL A 207 23.40 4.23 3.35
CA VAL A 207 23.17 2.96 2.61
C VAL A 207 24.31 1.96 2.79
N LYS A 208 25.55 2.40 2.99
CA LYS A 208 26.69 1.50 3.27
C LYS A 208 26.59 0.88 4.67
N ALA A 209 26.26 1.67 5.69
CA ALA A 209 25.97 1.17 7.04
C ALA A 209 24.78 0.21 7.02
N PHE A 210 23.66 0.60 6.40
CA PHE A 210 22.49 -0.27 6.23
C PHE A 210 22.82 -1.60 5.53
N ALA A 211 23.65 -1.58 4.48
CA ALA A 211 24.05 -2.78 3.75
C ALA A 211 25.01 -3.70 4.53
N ALA A 212 25.72 -3.18 5.55
CA ALA A 212 26.57 -3.97 6.44
C ALA A 212 25.80 -4.61 7.61
N SER A 213 24.56 -4.16 7.88
CA SER A 213 23.74 -4.64 9.01
C SER A 213 23.41 -6.14 8.93
N PRO A 214 23.12 -6.79 10.08
CA PRO A 214 22.53 -8.12 10.14
C PRO A 214 21.21 -8.21 9.36
N MET A 215 20.36 -7.18 9.41
CA MET A 215 19.09 -7.14 8.68
C MET A 215 19.29 -7.20 7.15
N ALA A 216 20.33 -6.56 6.61
CA ALA A 216 20.67 -6.67 5.18
C ALA A 216 21.35 -8.01 4.82
N SER A 217 22.10 -8.59 5.75
CA SER A 217 22.95 -9.78 5.53
C SER A 217 22.21 -11.12 5.63
N ARG A 218 21.02 -11.14 6.25
CA ARG A 218 20.26 -12.34 6.64
C ARG A 218 19.76 -13.29 5.54
N GLY A 219 20.02 -13.01 4.26
CA GLY A 219 19.54 -13.83 3.14
C GLY A 219 18.03 -13.70 2.84
N ASP A 220 17.20 -13.47 3.86
CA ASP A 220 15.76 -13.22 3.74
C ASP A 220 15.44 -11.85 3.13
N ARG A 221 15.56 -11.80 1.80
CA ARG A 221 15.27 -10.64 0.94
C ARG A 221 13.84 -10.10 1.11
N GLN A 222 12.95 -10.80 1.82
CA GLN A 222 11.60 -10.35 2.15
C GLN A 222 11.60 -9.20 3.17
N PHE A 223 12.38 -9.31 4.25
CA PHE A 223 12.42 -8.32 5.34
C PHE A 223 13.22 -7.06 4.97
N ILE A 224 14.17 -7.17 4.04
CA ILE A 224 14.90 -6.01 3.51
C ILE A 224 13.90 -5.08 2.79
N PRO A 225 13.67 -3.83 3.23
CA PRO A 225 12.76 -2.90 2.56
C PRO A 225 13.12 -2.65 1.08
N HIS A 226 12.14 -2.16 0.31
CA HIS A 226 12.41 -1.72 -1.07
C HIS A 226 13.13 -0.36 -1.01
N PRO A 227 14.10 -0.09 -1.92
CA PRO A 227 14.91 1.15 -1.88
C PRO A 227 14.06 2.42 -1.96
N ALA A 228 12.97 2.40 -2.73
CA ALA A 228 12.03 3.51 -2.77
C ALA A 228 11.28 3.72 -1.43
N THR A 229 10.93 2.65 -0.73
CA THR A 229 10.25 2.70 0.58
C THR A 229 11.19 3.22 1.66
N TRP A 230 12.43 2.72 1.70
CA TRP A 230 13.48 3.16 2.63
C TRP A 230 13.76 4.67 2.48
N LEU A 231 13.98 5.14 1.25
CA LEU A 231 14.18 6.56 0.94
C LEU A 231 12.94 7.43 1.22
N ASN A 232 11.74 6.99 0.86
CA ASN A 232 10.51 7.76 1.11
C ASN A 232 10.25 7.92 2.62
N GLY A 233 10.44 6.83 3.38
CA GLY A 233 10.11 6.75 4.81
C GLY A 233 11.13 7.41 5.75
N GLY A 234 12.21 8.00 5.24
CA GLY A 234 13.24 8.61 6.09
C GLY A 234 14.18 7.61 6.74
N ARG A 235 14.23 6.35 6.29
CA ARG A 235 15.02 5.28 6.93
C ARG A 235 16.54 5.42 6.81
N TYR A 236 17.01 6.55 6.28
CA TYR A 236 18.40 6.98 6.40
C TYR A 236 18.64 7.76 7.72
N ASP A 237 17.61 8.02 8.52
CA ASP A 237 17.65 8.67 9.85
C ASP A 237 17.41 7.68 11.01
N ASP A 238 16.95 6.45 10.74
CA ASP A 238 16.80 5.36 11.73
C ASP A 238 18.10 5.14 12.53
N ASP A 239 18.03 4.83 13.84
CA ASP A 239 19.23 4.44 14.61
C ASP A 239 19.88 3.17 14.02
N GLU A 240 21.21 3.05 14.04
CA GLU A 240 21.88 1.88 13.46
C GLU A 240 21.58 0.59 14.25
N SER A 241 21.28 0.71 15.55
CA SER A 241 20.85 -0.41 16.39
C SER A 241 19.49 -1.00 15.96
N GLU A 242 18.59 -0.21 15.37
CA GLU A 242 17.33 -0.72 14.77
C GLU A 242 17.59 -1.66 13.58
N TRP A 243 18.79 -1.62 12.98
CA TRP A 243 19.19 -2.55 11.91
C TRP A 243 19.92 -3.80 12.44
N ASP A 244 20.35 -3.78 13.70
CA ASP A 244 20.96 -4.90 14.43
C ASP A 244 19.94 -5.71 15.27
N LEU A 245 18.93 -5.04 15.84
CA LEU A 245 17.94 -5.59 16.78
C LEU A 245 17.13 -6.78 16.24
N ALA A 246 17.09 -6.97 14.92
CA ALA A 246 16.53 -8.15 14.27
C ALA A 246 17.06 -9.49 14.84
N ASN A 247 18.23 -9.48 15.50
CA ASN A 247 18.81 -10.63 16.20
C ASN A 247 18.07 -11.10 17.47
N GLN A 248 17.08 -10.36 18.02
CA GLN A 248 16.36 -10.78 19.22
C GLN A 248 14.99 -11.44 18.96
N GLU A 249 14.23 -11.01 17.93
CA GLU A 249 12.88 -11.55 17.65
C GLU A 249 12.88 -12.95 16.99
N GLY A 250 14.04 -13.61 16.88
CA GLY A 250 14.13 -14.99 16.36
C GLY A 250 13.60 -16.08 17.30
N SER A 251 13.37 -15.77 18.58
CA SER A 251 12.93 -16.73 19.60
C SER A 251 11.42 -16.70 19.86
N SER A 252 10.62 -16.79 18.79
CA SER A 252 9.23 -17.23 18.95
C SER A 252 9.21 -18.62 19.60
N PRO A 253 8.36 -18.89 20.61
CA PRO A 253 8.16 -20.25 21.10
C PRO A 253 7.80 -21.18 19.93
N LYS A 254 8.36 -22.39 19.92
CA LYS A 254 7.98 -23.39 18.90
C LYS A 254 6.45 -23.54 18.90
N PRO A 255 5.80 -23.59 17.72
CA PRO A 255 4.36 -23.75 17.66
C PRO A 255 3.96 -25.01 18.44
N PHE A 256 2.97 -24.85 19.32
CA PHE A 256 2.49 -25.89 20.22
C PHE A 256 1.96 -27.07 19.40
N ASP A 257 2.74 -28.16 19.33
CA ASP A 257 2.38 -29.34 18.54
C ASP A 257 1.30 -30.15 19.26
N LEU A 258 0.06 -29.71 19.04
CA LEU A 258 -1.15 -30.30 19.58
C LEU A 258 -1.26 -31.80 19.24
N LYS A 259 -0.67 -32.27 18.13
CA LYS A 259 -0.67 -33.70 17.78
C LYS A 259 0.32 -34.48 18.62
N ALA A 260 1.55 -33.96 18.78
CA ALA A 260 2.55 -34.59 19.64
C ALA A 260 2.12 -34.63 21.12
N GLU A 261 1.43 -33.59 21.61
CA GLU A 261 0.96 -33.57 23.00
C GLU A 261 -0.30 -34.43 23.20
N MET A 262 -1.29 -34.40 22.29
CA MET A 262 -2.46 -35.28 22.37
C MET A 262 -2.11 -36.76 22.21
N ALA A 263 -1.11 -37.11 21.38
CA ALA A 263 -0.59 -38.48 21.30
C ALA A 263 0.02 -38.95 22.63
N LYS A 264 0.63 -38.02 23.40
CA LYS A 264 1.16 -38.27 24.74
C LYS A 264 0.09 -38.39 25.83
N ALA A 265 -1.09 -37.84 25.59
CA ALA A 265 -2.20 -37.83 26.55
C ALA A 265 -3.15 -39.03 26.41
N PHE A 266 -3.08 -39.78 25.30
CA PHE A 266 -4.04 -40.84 24.95
C PHE A 266 -3.37 -42.07 24.30
N GLY A 267 -2.15 -42.44 24.71
CA GLY A 267 -1.34 -43.44 24.01
C GLY A 267 -0.43 -44.29 24.90
N GLU A 268 -1.01 -45.12 25.77
CA GLU A 268 -0.59 -46.49 26.14
C GLU A 268 -1.32 -46.94 27.43
N ASP A 269 -2.50 -47.53 27.28
CA ASP A 269 -3.24 -48.20 28.36
C ASP A 269 -4.04 -49.38 27.78
N GLY A 270 -3.84 -50.59 28.31
CA GLY A 270 -4.66 -51.79 28.03
C GLY A 270 -4.39 -52.56 26.72
N ALA A 271 -3.34 -53.38 26.68
CA ALA A 271 -3.14 -54.41 25.65
C ALA A 271 -2.40 -55.68 26.13
N ASP A 272 -2.50 -56.02 27.42
CA ASP A 272 -2.12 -57.33 27.98
C ASP A 272 -3.35 -57.98 28.61
N ASP A 273 -3.75 -59.15 28.12
CA ASP A 273 -4.81 -60.00 28.67
C ASP A 273 -4.44 -61.48 28.39
N GLN A 274 -4.38 -62.32 29.44
CA GLN A 274 -3.99 -63.74 29.40
C GLN A 274 -4.96 -64.59 30.24
#